data_AF-A0A9E1PWT6-F1
#
_entry.id   AF-A0A9E1PWT6-F1
#
_cell.length_a   1.000
_cell.length_b   1.000
_cell.length_c   1.000
_cell.angle_alpha   90.00
_cell.angle_beta   90.00
_cell.angle_gamma   90.00
#
_symmetry.space_group_name_H-M   'P 1'
#
loop_
_entity.id
_entity.type
_entity.pdbx_description
1 polymer ?
#
loop_
_entity_poly.entity_id
_entity_poly.type
_entity_poly.pdbx_seq_one_letter_code
_entity_poly.pdbx_strand_id
1 'polypeptide(L)'
;MFKVGDIVRNVAANVVGAVVETDGDTVYLEQSNGCEVDFAASALVLETAFQAKHDTFVRTDSGSREHDELYDAVMRKLYPAVVKMGQASHAHVKPIPGVVPQTWDALSSLQKLNAISEATEIPVKAWMDSNQSTAKPSIGALQLSALAAASKKA
;
A
#
# COMPACT_ATOMS: atom_id res chain seq x y z
N MET A 1 10.03 -18.73 3.58
CA MET A 1 11.02 -19.10 2.56
C MET A 1 10.51 -18.57 1.22
N PHE A 2 11.31 -17.79 0.52
CA PHE A 2 10.96 -17.23 -0.79
C PHE A 2 11.11 -18.30 -1.87
N LYS A 3 10.40 -18.12 -2.99
CA LYS A 3 10.48 -19.00 -4.16
C LYS A 3 11.20 -18.27 -5.29
N VAL A 4 11.86 -19.03 -6.16
CA VAL A 4 12.37 -18.51 -7.44
C VAL A 4 11.22 -17.85 -8.20
N GLY A 5 11.46 -16.62 -8.66
CA GLY A 5 10.48 -15.73 -9.29
C GLY A 5 9.74 -14.78 -8.34
N ASP A 6 9.85 -14.95 -7.02
CA ASP A 6 9.29 -13.98 -6.06
C ASP A 6 10.05 -12.65 -6.18
N ILE A 7 9.32 -11.52 -6.19
CA ILE A 7 9.94 -10.20 -6.09
C ILE A 7 10.11 -9.87 -4.62
N VAL A 8 11.34 -9.62 -4.20
CA VAL A 8 11.71 -9.36 -2.81
C VAL A 8 12.57 -8.11 -2.70
N ARG A 9 12.58 -7.52 -1.51
CA ARG A 9 13.34 -6.32 -1.19
C ARG A 9 14.22 -6.54 0.02
N ASN A 10 15.46 -6.05 -0.07
CA ASN A 10 16.26 -5.72 1.09
C ASN A 10 15.96 -4.27 1.51
N VAL A 11 15.35 -4.11 2.68
CA VAL A 11 14.90 -2.80 3.17
C VAL A 11 16.08 -1.90 3.54
N ALA A 12 17.15 -2.46 4.10
CA ALA A 12 18.32 -1.69 4.54
C ALA A 12 19.19 -1.23 3.37
N ALA A 13 19.37 -2.09 2.37
CA ALA A 13 20.14 -1.79 1.17
C ALA A 13 19.32 -1.06 0.09
N ASN A 14 18.00 -0.95 0.27
CA ASN A 14 17.06 -0.43 -0.72
C ASN A 14 17.19 -1.10 -2.10
N VAL A 15 17.36 -2.42 -2.10
CA VAL A 15 17.52 -3.24 -3.30
C VAL A 15 16.27 -4.07 -3.52
N VAL A 16 15.76 -4.08 -4.74
CA VAL A 16 14.65 -4.94 -5.19
C VAL A 16 15.15 -5.82 -6.32
N GLY A 17 14.75 -7.08 -6.30
CA GLY A 17 15.04 -8.02 -7.38
C GLY A 17 14.13 -9.24 -7.35
N ALA A 18 14.17 -10.01 -8.43
CA ALA A 18 13.52 -11.30 -8.50
C ALA A 18 14.45 -12.37 -7.91
N VAL A 19 13.93 -13.25 -7.08
CA VAL A 19 14.71 -14.40 -6.59
C VAL A 19 15.04 -15.31 -7.78
N VAL A 20 16.32 -15.51 -8.05
CA VAL A 20 16.78 -16.46 -9.08
C VAL A 20 17.23 -17.78 -8.49
N GLU A 21 17.74 -17.76 -7.26
CA GLU A 21 18.22 -18.94 -6.54
C GLU A 21 18.10 -18.75 -5.02
N THR A 22 17.95 -19.86 -4.29
CA THR A 22 18.03 -19.92 -2.84
C THR A 22 18.97 -21.05 -2.43
N ASP A 23 20.05 -20.73 -1.74
CA ASP A 23 21.00 -21.69 -1.17
C ASP A 23 21.03 -21.53 0.36
N GLY A 24 20.41 -22.47 1.06
CA GLY A 24 20.26 -22.42 2.51
C GLY A 24 19.54 -21.14 2.97
N ASP A 25 20.27 -20.29 3.70
CA ASP A 25 19.80 -19.00 4.20
C ASP A 25 20.15 -17.82 3.27
N THR A 26 20.84 -18.07 2.16
CA THR A 26 21.22 -17.06 1.18
C THR A 26 20.25 -17.06 0.01
N VAL A 27 19.85 -15.86 -0.43
CA VAL A 27 18.91 -15.65 -1.52
C VAL A 27 19.58 -14.75 -2.54
N TYR A 28 19.61 -15.22 -3.79
CA TYR A 28 20.19 -14.51 -4.93
C TYR A 28 19.09 -13.78 -5.68
N LEU A 29 19.30 -12.49 -5.90
CA LEU A 29 18.35 -11.59 -6.54
C LEU A 29 18.92 -11.09 -7.86
N GLU A 30 18.15 -11.21 -8.94
CA GLU A 30 18.42 -10.50 -10.18
C GLU A 30 17.68 -9.15 -10.17
N GLN A 31 18.44 -8.09 -10.34
CA GLN A 31 17.93 -6.72 -10.45
C GLN A 31 17.53 -6.40 -11.90
N SER A 32 16.72 -5.35 -12.10
CA SER A 32 16.26 -4.95 -13.43
C SER A 32 17.36 -4.52 -14.42
N ASN A 33 18.58 -4.28 -13.92
CA ASN A 33 19.76 -3.97 -14.73
C ASN A 33 20.57 -5.24 -15.09
N GLY A 34 20.09 -6.44 -14.73
CA GLY A 34 20.78 -7.71 -14.95
C GLY A 34 21.92 -7.99 -13.98
N CYS A 35 22.07 -7.21 -12.90
CA CYS A 35 23.02 -7.52 -11.84
C CYS A 35 22.43 -8.51 -10.84
N GLU A 36 23.22 -9.51 -10.47
CA GLU A 36 22.91 -10.45 -9.40
C GLU A 36 23.54 -9.99 -8.08
N VAL A 37 22.76 -10.07 -7.01
CA VAL A 37 23.17 -9.71 -5.65
C VAL A 37 22.61 -10.70 -4.65
N ASP A 38 23.38 -11.04 -3.63
CA ASP A 38 22.99 -12.00 -2.60
C ASP A 38 22.70 -11.34 -1.25
N PHE A 39 21.70 -11.85 -0.56
CA PHE A 39 21.33 -11.42 0.79
C PHE A 39 20.91 -12.60 1.65
N ALA A 40 21.06 -12.45 2.96
CA ALA A 40 20.42 -13.36 3.91
C ALA A 40 18.89 -13.27 3.80
N ALA A 41 18.20 -14.42 3.81
CA ALA A 41 16.75 -14.51 3.72
C ALA A 41 16.04 -13.70 4.83
N SER A 42 16.66 -13.59 6.01
CA SER A 42 16.14 -12.80 7.14
C SER A 42 16.19 -11.29 6.91
N ALA A 43 17.03 -10.82 5.98
CA ALA A 43 17.13 -9.41 5.59
C ALA A 43 16.16 -9.02 4.47
N LEU A 44 15.42 -10.00 3.94
CA LEU A 44 14.52 -9.82 2.81
C LEU A 44 13.06 -9.86 3.27
N VAL A 45 12.23 -9.11 2.55
CA VAL A 45 10.78 -9.13 2.65
C VAL A 45 10.20 -9.30 1.25
N LEU A 46 9.03 -9.93 1.15
CA LEU A 46 8.29 -9.91 -0.12
C LEU A 46 8.02 -8.46 -0.50
N GLU A 47 8.37 -8.08 -1.72
CA GLU A 47 8.17 -6.72 -2.20
C GLU A 47 6.68 -6.38 -2.17
N THR A 48 5.80 -7.35 -2.48
CA THR A 48 4.35 -7.17 -2.38
C THR A 48 3.86 -6.93 -0.94
N ALA A 49 4.44 -7.59 0.05
CA ALA A 49 4.07 -7.41 1.46
C ALA A 49 4.65 -6.11 2.02
N PHE A 50 5.85 -5.74 1.58
CA PHE A 50 6.45 -4.45 1.86
C PHE A 50 5.62 -3.34 1.23
N GLN A 51 5.22 -3.50 -0.03
CA GLN A 51 4.37 -2.57 -0.76
C GLN A 51 3.02 -2.39 -0.08
N ALA A 52 2.34 -3.48 0.26
CA ALA A 52 1.07 -3.44 0.96
C ALA A 52 1.14 -2.70 2.32
N LYS A 53 2.30 -2.69 2.96
CA LYS A 53 2.53 -2.10 4.28
C LYS A 53 3.14 -0.69 4.24
N HIS A 54 3.83 -0.34 3.15
CA HIS A 54 4.66 0.86 3.08
C HIS A 54 4.46 1.71 1.82
N ASP A 55 3.61 1.30 0.89
CA ASP A 55 3.61 1.83 -0.47
C ASP A 55 2.17 2.11 -0.94
N THR A 56 1.72 3.33 -1.23
CA THR A 56 2.40 4.51 -1.79
C THR A 56 3.20 4.30 -3.08
N PHE A 57 3.08 3.13 -3.73
CA PHE A 57 3.28 2.94 -5.17
C PHE A 57 2.05 2.23 -5.73
N VAL A 58 1.36 2.93 -6.63
CA VAL A 58 0.54 2.28 -7.64
C VAL A 58 1.49 1.41 -8.44
N ARG A 59 1.23 0.10 -8.56
CA ARG A 59 1.98 -0.72 -9.54
C ARG A 59 1.85 0.04 -10.87
N THR A 60 2.95 0.33 -11.54
CA THR A 60 2.88 0.95 -12.87
C THR A 60 2.41 -0.02 -13.95
N ASP A 61 1.78 -1.14 -13.57
CA ASP A 61 1.13 -2.04 -14.50
C ASP A 61 -0.24 -1.49 -14.89
N SER A 62 -0.63 -1.75 -16.14
CA SER A 62 -1.84 -1.23 -16.77
C SER A 62 -3.09 -1.51 -15.91
N GLY A 63 -3.12 -2.66 -15.22
CA GLY A 63 -4.22 -3.09 -14.37
C GLY A 63 -4.42 -2.27 -13.09
N SER A 64 -3.39 -1.57 -12.60
CA SER A 64 -3.56 -0.71 -11.40
C SER A 64 -4.17 0.64 -11.73
N ARG A 65 -4.05 1.08 -12.98
CA ARG A 65 -4.71 2.28 -13.51
C ARG A 65 -6.12 2.02 -14.06
N GLU A 66 -6.50 0.74 -14.28
CA GLU A 66 -7.84 0.37 -14.75
C GLU A 66 -8.98 0.87 -13.84
N HIS A 67 -8.66 1.27 -12.60
CA HIS A 67 -9.61 1.75 -11.61
C HIS A 67 -9.31 3.16 -11.09
N ASP A 68 -8.38 3.91 -11.71
CA ASP A 68 -8.01 5.26 -11.26
C ASP A 68 -9.23 6.19 -11.14
N GLU A 69 -10.10 6.18 -12.15
CA GLU A 69 -11.34 6.97 -12.12
C GLU A 69 -12.29 6.56 -10.99
N LEU A 70 -12.33 5.28 -10.64
CA LEU A 70 -13.14 4.76 -9.55
C LEU A 70 -12.56 5.19 -8.19
N TYR A 71 -11.26 5.09 -8.01
CA TYR A 71 -10.58 5.55 -6.80
C TYR A 71 -10.75 7.06 -6.61
N ASP A 72 -10.60 7.85 -7.67
CA ASP A 72 -10.87 9.28 -7.67
C ASP A 72 -12.31 9.59 -7.29
N ALA A 73 -13.27 8.83 -7.83
CA ALA A 73 -14.68 8.99 -7.51
C ALA A 73 -14.99 8.70 -6.03
N VAL A 74 -14.35 7.68 -5.45
CA VAL A 74 -14.44 7.40 -4.01
C VAL A 74 -13.88 8.58 -3.23
N MET A 75 -12.63 8.99 -3.51
CA MET A 75 -11.94 10.09 -2.81
C MET A 75 -12.74 11.38 -2.81
N ARG A 76 -13.41 11.73 -3.93
CA ARG A 76 -14.29 12.92 -4.02
C ARG A 76 -15.52 12.86 -3.12
N LYS A 77 -15.99 11.67 -2.74
CA LYS A 77 -17.16 11.48 -1.87
C LYS A 77 -16.81 11.29 -0.40
N LEU A 78 -15.52 11.18 -0.07
CA LEU A 78 -15.09 11.04 1.30
C LEU A 78 -15.20 12.36 2.07
N TYR A 79 -15.67 12.29 3.31
CA TYR A 79 -15.73 13.37 4.25
C TYR A 79 -14.32 13.80 4.60
N PRO A 80 -14.06 15.12 4.75
CA PRO A 80 -12.75 15.62 5.13
C PRO A 80 -12.18 14.97 6.40
N ALA A 81 -13.04 14.60 7.35
CA ALA A 81 -12.63 13.92 8.57
C ALA A 81 -12.03 12.51 8.31
N VAL A 82 -12.62 11.74 7.38
CA VAL A 82 -12.10 10.42 6.99
C VAL A 82 -10.76 10.57 6.25
N VAL A 83 -10.66 11.57 5.37
CA VAL A 83 -9.41 11.89 4.67
C VAL A 83 -8.30 12.26 5.65
N LYS A 84 -8.60 13.06 6.68
CA LYS A 84 -7.65 13.43 7.75
C LYS A 84 -7.13 12.22 8.53
N MET A 85 -7.94 11.17 8.72
CA MET A 85 -7.47 9.94 9.36
C MET A 85 -6.39 9.26 8.51
N GLY A 86 -6.60 9.17 7.19
CA GLY A 86 -5.58 8.66 6.27
C GLY A 86 -4.32 9.52 6.23
N GLN A 87 -4.46 10.85 6.22
CA GLN A 87 -3.32 11.78 6.31
C GLN A 87 -2.51 11.59 7.59
N ALA A 88 -3.20 11.46 8.73
CA ALA A 88 -2.56 11.20 10.00
C ALA A 88 -1.83 9.86 9.99
N SER A 89 -2.46 8.79 9.48
CA SER A 89 -1.81 7.47 9.35
C SER A 89 -0.55 7.54 8.48
N HIS A 90 -0.66 8.17 7.31
CA HIS A 90 0.47 8.38 6.38
C HIS A 90 1.63 9.14 7.03
N ALA A 91 1.34 10.18 7.82
CA ALA A 91 2.36 10.97 8.51
C ALA A 91 3.12 10.18 9.60
N HIS A 92 2.54 9.09 10.12
CA HIS A 92 3.18 8.22 11.11
C HIS A 92 3.93 7.03 10.50
N VAL A 93 3.92 6.87 9.17
CA VAL A 93 4.69 5.83 8.49
C VAL A 93 6.17 6.09 8.74
N LYS A 94 6.86 5.11 9.32
CA LYS A 94 8.29 5.21 9.62
C LYS A 94 9.08 5.40 8.31
N PRO A 95 9.92 6.45 8.22
CA PRO A 95 10.80 6.61 7.07
C PRO A 95 11.69 5.40 6.88
N ILE A 96 11.86 5.00 5.62
CA ILE A 96 12.71 3.86 5.25
C ILE A 96 14.00 4.41 4.65
N PRO A 97 15.17 4.00 5.15
CA PRO A 97 16.45 4.43 4.58
C PRO A 97 16.50 4.18 3.07
N GLY A 98 16.91 5.20 2.31
CA GLY A 98 17.02 5.11 0.84
C GLY A 98 15.73 5.34 0.06
N VAL A 99 14.56 5.38 0.71
CA VAL A 99 13.27 5.72 0.07
C VAL A 99 12.93 7.17 0.35
N VAL A 100 12.68 7.96 -0.69
CA VAL A 100 12.21 9.35 -0.56
C VAL A 100 10.74 9.33 -0.12
N PRO A 101 10.40 9.84 1.07
CA PRO A 101 9.00 9.88 1.52
C PRO A 101 8.17 10.76 0.59
N GLN A 102 7.01 10.27 0.16
CA GLN A 102 6.07 11.06 -0.62
C GLN A 102 5.16 11.87 0.31
N THR A 103 4.90 13.13 -0.06
CA THR A 103 3.89 13.95 0.59
C THR A 103 2.49 13.46 0.23
N TRP A 104 1.51 13.63 1.13
CA TRP A 104 0.11 13.24 0.89
C TRP A 104 -0.43 13.69 -0.47
N ASP A 105 -0.14 14.93 -0.88
CA ASP A 105 -0.67 15.48 -2.13
C ASP A 105 -0.08 14.83 -3.38
N ALA A 106 1.15 14.31 -3.28
CA ALA A 106 1.83 13.58 -4.35
C ALA A 106 1.30 12.14 -4.51
N LEU A 107 0.50 11.65 -3.56
CA LEU A 107 -0.11 10.34 -3.64
C LEU A 107 -1.27 10.31 -4.64
N SER A 108 -1.33 9.26 -5.44
CA SER A 108 -2.52 8.83 -6.19
C SER A 108 -3.70 8.53 -5.27
N SER A 109 -4.90 8.47 -5.84
CA SER A 109 -6.12 8.14 -5.09
C SER A 109 -6.10 6.74 -4.48
N LEU A 110 -5.54 5.73 -5.15
CA LEU A 110 -5.40 4.39 -4.57
C LEU A 110 -4.51 4.41 -3.32
N GLN A 111 -3.37 5.11 -3.38
CA GLN A 111 -2.45 5.21 -2.25
C GLN A 111 -3.07 5.97 -1.07
N LYS A 112 -3.83 7.04 -1.36
CA LYS A 112 -4.63 7.75 -0.34
C LYS A 112 -5.68 6.82 0.28
N LEU A 113 -6.37 6.03 -0.54
CA LEU A 113 -7.36 5.06 -0.06
C LEU A 113 -6.74 3.93 0.76
N ASN A 114 -5.52 3.47 0.44
CA ASN A 114 -4.80 2.50 1.26
C ASN A 114 -4.48 3.07 2.65
N ALA A 115 -3.97 4.30 2.71
CA ALA A 115 -3.69 4.96 3.99
C ALA A 115 -4.98 5.17 4.83
N ILE A 116 -6.09 5.53 4.19
CA ILE A 116 -7.41 5.61 4.85
C ILE A 116 -7.86 4.22 5.32
N SER A 117 -7.67 3.18 4.51
CA SER A 117 -8.05 1.81 4.82
C SER A 117 -7.31 1.29 6.05
N GLU A 118 -6.01 1.57 6.15
CA GLU A 118 -5.21 1.26 7.33
C GLU A 118 -5.69 2.01 8.56
N ALA A 119 -5.92 3.33 8.45
CA ALA A 119 -6.39 4.17 9.57
C ALA A 119 -7.76 3.76 10.10
N THR A 120 -8.63 3.24 9.22
CA THR A 120 -10.03 2.91 9.52
C THR A 120 -10.27 1.43 9.75
N GLU A 121 -9.28 0.57 9.49
CA GLU A 121 -9.42 -0.89 9.45
C GLU A 121 -10.50 -1.37 8.45
N ILE A 122 -10.79 -0.58 7.41
CA ILE A 122 -11.78 -0.89 6.37
C ILE A 122 -11.04 -1.09 5.04
N PRO A 123 -11.18 -2.24 4.36
CA PRO A 123 -10.45 -2.51 3.12
C PRO A 123 -10.90 -1.59 1.96
N VAL A 124 -9.98 -1.26 1.04
CA VAL A 124 -10.27 -0.47 -0.18
C VAL A 124 -11.48 -1.00 -0.94
N LYS A 125 -11.62 -2.33 -1.04
CA LYS A 125 -12.78 -2.95 -1.70
C LYS A 125 -14.10 -2.53 -1.07
N ALA A 126 -14.19 -2.41 0.25
CA ALA A 126 -15.42 -1.96 0.91
C ALA A 126 -15.73 -0.49 0.59
N TRP A 127 -14.71 0.38 0.49
CA TRP A 127 -14.90 1.76 0.03
C TRP A 127 -15.42 1.82 -1.41
N MET A 128 -14.88 0.98 -2.30
CA MET A 128 -15.33 0.88 -3.69
C MET A 128 -16.77 0.34 -3.79
N ASP A 129 -17.07 -0.75 -3.08
CA ASP A 129 -18.39 -1.39 -3.09
C ASP A 129 -19.45 -0.40 -2.56
N SER A 130 -19.16 0.32 -1.47
CA SER A 130 -20.05 1.32 -0.89
C SER A 130 -20.24 2.58 -1.75
N ASN A 131 -19.35 2.86 -2.70
CA ASN A 131 -19.44 3.99 -3.61
C ASN A 131 -20.49 3.81 -4.72
N GLN A 132 -20.94 2.57 -4.95
CA GLN A 132 -21.99 2.26 -5.91
C GLN A 132 -23.33 2.87 -5.48
N SER A 133 -24.15 3.33 -6.44
CA SER A 133 -25.40 4.05 -6.17
C SER A 133 -26.43 3.26 -5.38
N THR A 134 -26.42 1.93 -5.48
CA THR A 134 -27.34 1.01 -4.80
C THR A 134 -26.71 0.26 -3.62
N ALA A 135 -25.50 0.64 -3.21
CA ALA A 135 -24.73 -0.08 -2.21
C ALA A 135 -25.39 -0.08 -0.83
N LYS A 136 -25.23 -1.20 -0.11
CA LYS A 136 -25.62 -1.36 1.29
C LYS A 136 -24.46 -2.00 2.06
N PRO A 137 -23.77 -1.27 2.97
CA PRO A 137 -24.00 0.12 3.32
C PRO A 137 -23.59 1.10 2.20
N SER A 138 -24.27 2.25 2.15
CA SER A 138 -23.84 3.35 1.28
C SER A 138 -22.53 3.96 1.77
N ILE A 139 -21.80 4.66 0.91
CA ILE A 139 -20.55 5.32 1.28
C ILE A 139 -20.74 6.31 2.45
N GLY A 140 -21.88 6.99 2.54
CA GLY A 140 -22.16 7.86 3.69
C GLY A 140 -22.27 7.08 5.01
N ALA A 141 -22.98 5.95 5.00
CA ALA A 141 -23.14 5.12 6.19
C ALA A 141 -21.82 4.46 6.63
N LEU A 142 -21.00 4.01 5.66
CA LEU A 142 -19.68 3.44 5.93
C LEU A 142 -18.76 4.46 6.62
N GLN A 143 -18.73 5.69 6.11
CA GLN A 143 -17.92 6.78 6.67
C GLN A 143 -18.33 7.17 8.08
N LEU A 144 -19.64 7.28 8.34
CA LEU A 144 -20.14 7.57 9.69
C LEU A 144 -19.76 6.46 10.68
N SER A 145 -19.78 5.20 10.22
CA SER A 145 -19.36 4.06 11.04
C SER A 145 -17.86 4.13 11.36
N ALA A 146 -17.03 4.49 10.38
CA ALA A 146 -15.59 4.67 10.58
C ALA A 146 -15.28 5.80 11.58
N LEU A 147 -15.95 6.95 11.46
CA LEU A 147 -15.78 8.08 12.36
C LEU A 147 -16.27 7.77 13.79
N ALA A 148 -17.40 7.06 13.91
CA ALA A 148 -17.91 6.60 15.20
C ALA A 148 -16.95 5.62 15.88
N ALA A 149 -16.33 4.71 15.11
CA ALA A 149 -15.31 3.80 15.63
C ALA A 149 -14.05 4.55 16.08
N ALA A 150 -13.58 5.52 15.29
CA ALA A 150 -12.43 6.35 15.64
C ALA A 150 -12.67 7.18 16.91
N SER A 151 -13.87 7.73 17.08
CA SER A 151 -14.24 8.53 18.25
C SER A 151 -14.27 7.72 19.56
N LYS A 152 -14.35 6.38 19.48
CA LYS A 152 -14.27 5.49 20.64
C LYS A 152 -12.83 5.09 20.99
N LYS A 153 -11.89 5.26 20.05
CA LYS A 153 -10.46 4.95 20.23
C LYS A 153 -9.65 6.15 20.75
N ALA A 154 -10.21 7.36 20.65
CA ALA A 154 -9.65 8.61 21.19
C ALA A 154 -10.00 8.77 22.67
#